data_AF-A0A937VFC3-F1
#
_entry.id   AF-A0A937VFC3-F1
#
_cell.length_a   1.000
_cell.length_b   1.000
_cell.length_c   1.000
_cell.angle_alpha   90.00
_cell.angle_beta   90.00
_cell.angle_gamma   90.00
#
_symmetry.space_group_name_H-M   'P 1'
#
loop_
_entity.id
_entity.type
_entity.pdbx_description
1 polymer ?
#
loop_
_entity_poly.entity_id
_entity_poly.type
_entity_poly.pdbx_seq_one_letter_code
_entity_poly.pdbx_strand_id
1 'polypeptide(L)'
;MTRPHSPLPHWDMTTVYPSLESPEFDAGFRSVIGAIARLGELFDRHGVAKRQPAPLDEATVQAFETVIQAMNTVLEEMRTVSVYINS
;
A
#
# COMPACT_ATOMS: atom_id res chain seq x y z
N MET A 1 31.99 1.05 -40.02
CA MET A 1 31.31 2.17 -39.33
C MET A 1 30.28 1.59 -38.38
N THR A 2 30.59 1.50 -37.10
CA THR A 2 29.69 1.05 -36.03
C THR A 2 28.77 2.21 -35.66
N ARG A 3 27.45 2.03 -35.76
CA ARG A 3 26.48 3.03 -35.28
C ARG A 3 26.54 3.09 -33.75
N PRO A 4 26.50 4.27 -33.12
CA PRO A 4 26.38 4.36 -31.68
C PRO A 4 25.07 3.69 -31.24
N HIS A 5 25.17 2.75 -30.30
CA HIS A 5 24.02 2.12 -29.67
C HIS A 5 23.49 3.07 -28.60
N SER A 6 22.55 3.92 -28.97
CA SER A 6 21.84 4.72 -27.97
C SER A 6 21.02 3.76 -27.12
N PRO A 7 21.17 3.75 -25.78
CA PRO A 7 20.39 2.88 -24.93
C PRO A 7 18.90 3.15 -25.17
N LEU A 8 18.11 2.08 -25.15
CA LEU A 8 16.66 2.20 -25.27
C LEU A 8 16.14 3.13 -24.16
N PRO A 9 15.11 3.95 -24.45
CA PRO A 9 14.49 4.77 -23.42
C PRO A 9 13.96 3.84 -22.32
N HIS A 10 14.45 4.04 -21.12
CA HIS A 10 13.95 3.42 -19.90
C HIS A 10 13.37 4.53 -19.03
N TRP A 11 12.36 4.20 -18.23
CA TRP A 11 11.85 5.14 -17.24
C TRP A 11 12.87 5.29 -16.12
N ASP A 12 13.27 6.53 -15.84
CA ASP A 12 14.18 6.84 -14.75
C ASP A 12 13.40 6.91 -13.43
N MET A 13 13.44 5.80 -12.69
CA MET A 13 12.75 5.64 -11.40
C MET A 13 13.59 6.13 -10.21
N THR A 14 14.81 6.64 -10.42
CA THR A 14 15.65 7.20 -9.35
C THR A 14 15.02 8.43 -8.69
N THR A 15 14.06 9.06 -9.38
CA THR A 15 13.22 10.14 -8.86
C THR A 15 12.24 9.70 -7.75
N VAL A 16 11.96 8.40 -7.64
CA VAL A 16 11.09 7.81 -6.60
C VAL A 16 11.93 7.16 -5.51
N TYR A 17 12.77 6.18 -5.87
CA TYR A 17 13.76 5.57 -4.97
C TYR A 17 15.08 5.31 -5.72
N PRO A 18 16.24 5.52 -5.08
CA PRO A 18 17.55 5.28 -5.70
C PRO A 18 17.77 3.83 -6.16
N SER A 19 17.41 2.84 -5.34
CA SER A 19 17.45 1.41 -5.67
C SER A 19 16.60 0.61 -4.67
N LEU A 20 16.42 -0.70 -4.91
CA LEU A 20 15.75 -1.61 -3.96
C LEU A 20 16.52 -1.82 -2.65
N GLU A 21 17.83 -1.60 -2.66
CA GLU A 21 18.72 -1.69 -1.50
C GLU A 21 18.90 -0.34 -0.79
N SER A 22 18.25 0.71 -1.28
CA SER A 22 18.41 2.05 -0.72
C SER A 22 17.69 2.19 0.63
N PRO A 23 18.23 3.01 1.55
CA PRO A 23 17.58 3.26 2.84
C PRO A 23 16.20 3.93 2.69
N GLU A 24 15.99 4.70 1.63
CA GLU A 24 14.71 5.34 1.31
C GLU A 24 13.65 4.30 0.94
N PHE A 25 14.02 3.30 0.11
CA PHE A 25 13.11 2.21 -0.23
C PHE A 25 12.79 1.36 1.01
N ASP A 26 13.79 0.97 1.81
CA ASP A 26 13.58 0.20 3.05
C ASP A 26 12.65 0.94 4.03
N ALA A 27 12.83 2.26 4.18
CA ALA A 27 11.94 3.08 5.00
C ALA A 27 10.49 3.09 4.48
N GLY A 28 10.31 3.29 3.16
CA GLY A 28 8.99 3.26 2.52
C GLY A 28 8.30 1.89 2.67
N PHE A 29 9.05 0.82 2.43
CA PHE A 29 8.57 -0.55 2.55
C PHE A 29 8.16 -0.88 3.99
N ARG A 30 8.97 -0.52 4.99
CA ARG A 30 8.62 -0.70 6.41
C ARG A 30 7.39 0.10 6.83
N SER A 31 7.23 1.31 6.30
CA SER A 31 6.04 2.13 6.54
C SER A 31 4.76 1.40 6.09
N VAL A 32 4.78 0.85 4.87
CA VAL A 32 3.68 0.04 4.32
C VAL A 32 3.37 -1.18 5.18
N ILE A 33 4.39 -1.95 5.57
CA ILE A 33 4.20 -3.12 6.45
C ILE A 33 3.55 -2.71 7.78
N GLY A 34 4.01 -1.61 8.38
CA GLY A 34 3.42 -1.07 9.60
C GLY A 34 1.96 -0.61 9.41
N ALA A 35 1.62 -0.03 8.25
CA ALA A 35 0.27 0.40 7.93
C ALA A 35 -0.69 -0.79 7.79
N ILE A 36 -0.24 -1.87 7.15
CA ILE A 36 -0.99 -3.14 7.06
C ILE A 36 -1.23 -3.75 8.44
N ALA A 37 -0.21 -3.78 9.30
CA ALA A 37 -0.35 -4.33 10.65
C ALA A 37 -1.41 -3.55 11.46
N ARG A 38 -1.37 -2.22 11.43
CA ARG A 38 -2.38 -1.36 12.08
C ARG A 38 -3.78 -1.56 11.53
N LEU A 39 -3.92 -1.81 10.22
CA LEU A 39 -5.20 -2.14 9.60
C LEU A 39 -5.73 -3.48 10.11
N GLY A 40 -4.87 -4.48 10.27
CA GLY A 40 -5.21 -5.75 10.91
C GLY A 40 -5.72 -5.58 12.34
N GLU A 41 -5.03 -4.78 13.16
CA GLU A 41 -5.49 -4.45 14.52
C GLU A 41 -6.84 -3.71 14.53
N LEU A 42 -7.11 -2.87 13.52
CA LEU A 42 -8.41 -2.22 13.37
C LEU A 42 -9.51 -3.23 13.01
N PHE A 43 -9.22 -4.19 12.15
CA PHE A 43 -10.14 -5.27 11.82
C PHE A 43 -10.48 -6.10 13.05
N ASP A 44 -9.48 -6.46 13.86
CA ASP A 44 -9.68 -7.20 15.11
C ASP A 44 -10.56 -6.42 16.09
N ARG A 45 -10.30 -5.11 16.27
CA ARG A 45 -11.10 -4.25 17.15
C ARG A 45 -12.57 -4.13 16.73
N HIS A 46 -12.84 -4.11 15.42
CA HIS A 46 -14.20 -4.04 14.88
C HIS A 46 -14.82 -5.42 14.58
N GLY A 47 -14.13 -6.51 14.86
CA GLY A 47 -14.62 -7.87 14.61
C GLY A 47 -14.88 -8.15 13.13
N VAL A 48 -14.04 -7.62 12.23
CA VAL A 48 -14.15 -7.83 10.78
C VAL A 48 -13.75 -9.27 10.45
N ALA A 49 -14.73 -10.16 10.46
CA ALA A 49 -14.57 -11.57 10.15
C ALA A 49 -15.87 -12.15 9.57
N LYS A 50 -15.81 -13.41 9.11
CA LYS A 50 -17.01 -14.15 8.71
C LYS A 50 -17.94 -14.26 9.92
N ARG A 51 -19.15 -13.71 9.80
CA ARG A 51 -20.20 -13.74 10.82
C ARG A 51 -21.54 -14.18 10.23
N GLN A 52 -22.46 -14.59 11.09
CA GLN A 52 -23.84 -14.80 10.68
C GLN A 52 -24.48 -13.46 10.26
N PRO A 53 -25.46 -13.47 9.33
CA PRO A 53 -26.22 -12.27 9.00
C PRO A 53 -26.80 -11.64 10.26
N ALA A 54 -26.63 -10.33 10.39
CA ALA A 54 -27.17 -9.52 11.48
C ALA A 54 -27.92 -8.32 10.90
N PRO A 55 -28.91 -7.76 11.61
CA PRO A 55 -29.52 -6.49 11.23
C PRO A 55 -28.46 -5.40 11.07
N LEU A 56 -28.63 -4.54 10.07
CA LEU A 56 -27.79 -3.36 9.90
C LEU A 56 -28.19 -2.33 10.96
N ASP A 57 -27.29 -2.08 11.90
CA ASP A 57 -27.43 -1.04 12.92
C ASP A 57 -26.40 0.08 12.72
N GLU A 58 -26.61 1.18 13.45
CA GLU A 58 -25.75 2.37 13.39
C GLU A 58 -24.29 2.03 13.75
N ALA A 59 -24.08 1.14 14.72
CA ALA A 59 -22.75 0.70 15.13
C ALA A 59 -22.03 -0.04 13.99
N THR A 60 -22.75 -0.88 13.22
CA THR A 60 -22.20 -1.56 12.05
C THR A 60 -21.83 -0.58 10.94
N VAL A 61 -22.65 0.45 10.70
CA VAL A 61 -22.36 1.50 9.71
C VAL A 61 -21.10 2.26 10.10
N GLN A 62 -21.00 2.74 11.34
CA GLN A 62 -19.84 3.49 11.83
C GLN A 62 -18.54 2.65 11.81
N ALA A 63 -18.62 1.38 12.18
CA ALA A 63 -17.51 0.46 12.08
C ALA A 63 -17.06 0.26 10.62
N PHE A 64 -18.01 0.10 9.69
CA PHE A 64 -17.71 -0.02 8.27
C PHE A 64 -17.02 1.24 7.72
N GLU A 65 -17.56 2.43 8.00
CA GLU A 65 -16.99 3.71 7.55
C GLU A 65 -15.56 3.92 8.07
N THR A 66 -15.34 3.62 9.34
CA THR A 66 -14.01 3.70 9.95
C THR A 66 -13.02 2.75 9.26
N VAL A 67 -13.44 1.51 9.04
CA VAL A 67 -12.60 0.46 8.46
C VAL A 67 -12.31 0.72 6.98
N ILE A 68 -13.32 1.12 6.19
CA ILE A 68 -13.14 1.37 4.75
C ILE A 68 -12.26 2.60 4.51
N GLN A 69 -12.38 3.64 5.32
CA GLN A 69 -11.52 4.82 5.22
C GLN A 69 -10.06 4.45 5.50
N ALA A 70 -9.79 3.71 6.59
CA ALA A 70 -8.45 3.24 6.92
C ALA A 70 -7.86 2.33 5.83
N MET A 71 -8.69 1.42 5.28
CA MET A 71 -8.26 0.55 4.18
C MET A 71 -7.90 1.33 2.93
N ASN A 72 -8.69 2.34 2.54
CA ASN A 72 -8.41 3.18 1.38
C ASN A 72 -7.11 3.98 1.55
N THR A 73 -6.86 4.53 2.75
CA THR A 73 -5.59 5.21 3.05
C THR A 73 -4.41 4.27 2.89
N VAL A 74 -4.50 3.06 3.44
CA VAL A 74 -3.44 2.05 3.33
C VAL A 74 -3.19 1.63 1.87
N LEU A 75 -4.24 1.49 1.05
CA LEU A 75 -4.10 1.20 -0.38
C LEU A 75 -3.37 2.31 -1.15
N GLU A 76 -3.64 3.58 -0.84
CA GLU A 76 -2.94 4.71 -1.46
C GLU A 76 -1.47 4.75 -1.03
N GLU A 77 -1.18 4.54 0.27
CA GLU A 77 0.21 4.50 0.78
C GLU A 77 1.04 3.38 0.13
N MET A 78 0.42 2.22 -0.14
CA MET A 78 1.10 1.11 -0.82
C MET A 78 1.44 1.38 -2.28
N ARG A 79 0.73 2.31 -2.93
CA ARG A 79 0.76 2.48 -4.38
C ARG A 79 2.16 2.78 -4.90
N THR A 80 2.88 3.69 -4.25
CA THR A 80 4.22 4.11 -4.68
C THR A 80 5.21 2.94 -4.65
N VAL A 81 5.23 2.18 -3.56
CA VAL A 81 6.11 1.01 -3.41
C VAL A 81 5.75 -0.08 -4.42
N SER A 82 4.45 -0.36 -4.60
CA SER A 82 3.97 -1.34 -5.57
C SER A 82 4.35 -0.99 -7.01
N VAL A 83 4.15 0.27 -7.42
CA VAL A 83 4.50 0.74 -8.76
C VAL A 83 6.01 0.66 -9.00
N TYR A 84 6.84 1.06 -8.01
CA TYR A 84 8.30 0.99 -8.14
C TYR A 84 8.83 -0.44 -8.28
N ILE A 85 8.21 -1.43 -7.62
CA ILE A 85 8.62 -2.84 -7.73
C ILE A 85 8.26 -3.43 -9.10
N ASN A 86 7.23 -2.90 -9.78
CA ASN A 86 6.72 -3.42 -11.05
C ASN A 86 7.14 -2.58 -12.28
N SER A 87 7.97 -1.55 -12.10
CA SER A 87 8.43 -0.66 -13.17
C SER A 87 9.68 -1.14 -13.88
#